data_AF-A0A166BXZ9-F1
#
_entry.id   AF-A0A166BXZ9-F1
#
_cell.length_a   1.000
_cell.length_b   1.000
_cell.length_c   1.000
_cell.angle_alpha   90.00
_cell.angle_beta   90.00
_cell.angle_gamma   90.00
#
_symmetry.space_group_name_H-M   'P 1'
#
loop_
_entity.id
_entity.type
_entity.pdbx_description
1 polymer ?
#
loop_
_entity_poly.entity_id
_entity_poly.type
_entity_poly.pdbx_seq_one_letter_code
_entity_poly.pdbx_strand_id
1 'polypeptide(L)' 'HRKDRDRVAGGYKAALSNPNTTHEGRKHAEMELKMMGRGREAHVPLMTRIKRTLGIRSTPRRER' A
#
# COMPACT_ATOMS: atom_id res chain seq x y z
N HIS A 1 -16.47 -15.61 9.19
CA HIS A 1 -15.11 -15.04 9.01
C HIS A 1 -15.13 -13.54 9.23
N ARG A 2 -14.47 -13.03 10.28
CA ARG A 2 -14.31 -11.59 10.49
C ARG A 2 -13.05 -11.14 9.74
N LYS A 3 -13.16 -10.20 8.82
CA LYS A 3 -11.98 -9.62 8.15
C LYS A 3 -11.24 -8.78 9.19
N ASP A 4 -9.96 -9.08 9.37
CA ASP A 4 -9.07 -8.28 10.21
C ASP A 4 -8.85 -6.92 9.52
N ARG A 5 -9.20 -5.83 10.21
CA ARG A 5 -9.10 -4.46 9.70
C ARG A 5 -7.66 -4.11 9.34
N ASP A 6 -6.69 -4.66 10.07
CA ASP A 6 -5.26 -4.40 9.85
C ASP A 6 -4.77 -5.09 8.58
N ARG A 7 -5.29 -6.30 8.31
CA ARG A 7 -5.00 -7.03 7.08
C ARG A 7 -5.60 -6.33 5.87
N VAL A 8 -6.80 -5.78 6.00
CA VAL A 8 -7.46 -5.01 4.93
C VAL A 8 -6.69 -3.71 4.64
N ALA A 9 -6.31 -2.95 5.66
CA ALA A 9 -5.48 -1.76 5.50
C ALA A 9 -4.12 -2.07 4.84
N GLY A 10 -3.49 -3.18 5.23
CA GLY A 10 -2.26 -3.66 4.58
C GLY A 10 -2.43 -3.95 3.09
N GLY A 11 -3.58 -4.50 2.69
CA GLY A 11 -3.94 -4.75 1.29
C GLY A 11 -4.05 -3.45 0.48
N TYR A 12 -4.75 -2.45 1.01
CA TYR A 12 -4.85 -1.14 0.35
C TYR A 12 -3.50 -0.45 0.23
N LYS A 13 -2.67 -0.49 1.28
CA LYS A 13 -1.31 0.05 1.23
C LYS A 13 -0.45 -0.63 0.16
N ALA A 14 -0.59 -1.95 0.01
CA ALA A 14 0.10 -2.68 -1.04
C ALA A 14 -0.34 -2.20 -2.43
N ALA A 15 -1.65 -2.00 -2.65
CA ALA A 15 -2.21 -1.48 -3.90
C ALA A 15 -1.67 -0.08 -4.24
N LEU A 16 -1.49 0.81 -3.25
CA LEU A 16 -0.90 2.14 -3.47
C LEU A 16 0.55 2.10 -3.95
N SER A 17 1.31 1.12 -3.45
CA SER A 17 2.71 0.97 -3.80
C SER A 17 2.94 0.16 -5.07
N ASN A 18 1.97 -0.64 -5.51
CA ASN A 18 2.12 -1.57 -6.62
C ASN A 18 2.09 -0.82 -7.98
N PRO A 19 3.15 -0.92 -8.81
CA PRO A 19 3.18 -0.28 -10.12
C PRO A 19 2.10 -0.81 -11.07
N ASN A 20 1.64 -2.05 -10.87
CA ASN A 20 0.63 -2.69 -11.70
C ASN A 20 -0.80 -2.29 -11.32
N THR A 21 -0.99 -1.47 -10.27
CA THR A 21 -2.32 -1.00 -9.88
C THR A 21 -2.71 0.24 -10.68
N THR A 22 -3.92 0.20 -11.24
CA THR A 22 -4.49 1.29 -12.02
C THR A 22 -4.57 2.59 -11.20
N HIS A 23 -4.69 3.72 -11.89
CA HIS A 23 -4.85 5.01 -11.22
C HIS A 23 -6.11 5.04 -10.34
N GLU A 24 -7.23 4.55 -10.87
CA GLU A 24 -8.49 4.47 -10.14
C GLU A 24 -8.41 3.53 -8.94
N GLY A 25 -7.78 2.36 -9.08
CA GLY A 25 -7.58 1.42 -7.98
C GLY A 25 -6.74 2.01 -6.85
N ARG A 26 -5.74 2.83 -7.17
CA ARG A 26 -4.97 3.58 -6.16
C ARG A 26 -5.83 4.63 -5.48
N LYS A 27 -6.58 5.44 -6.23
CA LYS A 27 -7.50 6.44 -5.67
C LYS A 27 -8.53 5.80 -4.73
N HIS A 28 -9.07 4.64 -5.10
CA HIS A 28 -9.98 3.88 -4.24
C HIS A 28 -9.29 3.43 -2.95
N ALA A 29 -8.10 2.83 -3.04
CA ALA A 29 -7.33 2.42 -1.87
C ALA A 29 -6.98 3.59 -0.93
N GLU A 30 -6.69 4.79 -1.45
CA GLU A 30 -6.47 5.99 -0.62
C GLU A 30 -7.75 6.41 0.12
N MET A 31 -8.90 6.41 -0.57
CA MET A 31 -10.19 6.75 0.03
C MET A 31 -10.58 5.77 1.13
N GLU A 32 -10.39 4.47 0.90
CA GLU A 32 -10.66 3.42 1.90
C GLU A 32 -9.77 3.59 3.14
N LEU A 33 -8.46 3.79 2.95
CA LEU A 33 -7.54 4.03 4.06
C LEU A 33 -7.91 5.29 4.86
N LYS A 34 -8.35 6.35 4.18
CA LYS A 34 -8.83 7.58 4.83
C LYS A 34 -10.12 7.33 5.62
N MET A 35 -11.09 6.62 5.04
CA MET A 35 -12.35 6.27 5.69
C MET A 35 -12.13 5.36 6.90
N MET A 36 -11.11 4.49 6.86
CA MET A 36 -10.71 3.66 7.99
C MET A 36 -9.97 4.41 9.11
N GLY A 37 -9.74 5.72 8.97
CA GLY A 37 -8.94 6.52 9.92
C GLY A 37 -7.43 6.29 9.79
N ARG A 38 -6.99 5.54 8.78
CA ARG A 38 -5.59 5.19 8.49
C ARG A 38 -5.01 6.04 7.36
N GLY A 39 -5.51 7.25 7.16
CA GLY A 39 -5.03 8.16 6.09
C GLY A 39 -3.51 8.42 6.10
N ARG A 40 -2.86 8.31 7.26
CA ARG A 40 -1.38 8.38 7.37
C ARG A 40 -0.66 7.23 6.65
N GLU A 41 -1.28 6.06 6.58
CA GLU A 41 -0.73 4.88 5.90
C GLU A 41 -0.93 4.93 4.38
N ALA A 42 -1.77 5.84 3.88
CA ALA A 42 -1.96 6.07 2.45
C ALA A 42 -0.77 6.77 1.80
N HIS A 43 0.08 7.45 2.57
CA HIS A 43 1.25 8.13 2.03
C HIS A 43 2.37 7.12 1.71
N VAL A 44 2.56 6.85 0.41
CA VAL A 44 3.70 6.07 -0.09
C VAL A 44 4.73 7.05 -0.64
N PRO A 45 5.93 7.18 -0.03
CA PRO A 45 6.92 8.14 -0.51
C PRO A 45 7.32 7.85 -1.95
N LEU A 46 7.58 8.90 -2.74
CA LEU A 46 7.95 8.78 -4.15
C LEU A 46 9.12 7.82 -4.37
N MET A 47 10.12 7.87 -3.48
CA MET A 47 11.27 6.96 -3.51
C MET A 47 10.89 5.49 -3.36
N THR A 48 9.86 5.15 -2.58
CA THR A 48 9.36 3.77 -2.46
C THR A 48 8.75 3.27 -3.76
N ARG A 49 8.10 4.17 -4.51
CA ARG A 49 7.55 3.85 -5.84
C ARG A 49 8.67 3.65 -6.86
N ILE A 50 9.65 4.57 -6.89
CA ILE A 50 10.81 4.49 -7.79
C ILE A 50 11.63 3.22 -7.55
N LYS A 51 11.96 2.92 -6.29
CA LYS A 51 12.70 1.70 -5.95
C LYS A 51 11.96 0.46 -6.44
N ARG A 52 10.64 0.39 -6.25
CA ARG A 52 9.82 -0.74 -6.70
C ARG A 52 9.72 -0.84 -8.24
N THR A 53 9.60 0.28 -8.95
CA THR A 53 9.60 0.27 -10.43
C THR A 53 10.94 -0.22 -10.99
N LEU A 54 12.03 0.00 -10.26
CA LEU A 54 13.37 -0.49 -10.60
C LEU A 54 13.68 -1.89 -10.03
N GLY A 55 12.69 -2.57 -9.44
CA GLY A 55 12.89 -3.90 -8.82
C GLY A 55 13.66 -3.90 -7.49
N ILE A 56 14.05 -2.72 -7.00
CA ILE A 56 14.80 -2.54 -5.75
C ILE A 56 13.81 -2.57 -4.58
N ARG A 57 13.91 -3.60 -3.73
CA ARG A 57 13.08 -3.74 -2.53
C ARG A 57 13.76 -3.03 -1.34
N SER A 58 13.07 -2.06 -0.74
CA SER A 58 13.63 -1.25 0.36
C SER A 58 13.84 -2.00 1.68
N THR A 59 13.15 -3.13 1.91
CA THR A 59 13.27 -3.90 3.16
C THR A 59 13.77 -5.32 2.88
N PRO A 60 14.85 -5.77 3.56
CA PRO A 60 15.21 -7.18 3.53
C PRO A 60 14.03 -7.97 4.11
N ARG A 61 13.71 -9.10 3.48
CA ARG A 61 12.69 -10.03 3.98
C ARG A 61 13.22 -10.51 5.34
N ARG A 62 12.62 -10.03 6.44
CA ARG A 62 12.91 -10.53 7.78
C ARG A 62 12.77 -12.06 7.71
N GLU A 63 13.88 -12.78 7.89
CA GLU A 63 13.85 -14.23 8.04
C GLU A 63 12.84 -14.54 9.14
N ARG A 64 11.94 -15.45 8.81
CA ARG A 64 10.77 -15.77 9.62
C ARG A 64 11.10 -16.99 10.47
#